data_AF-A0A399PZB6-F1
#
_entry.id   AF-A0A399PZB6-F1
#
_cell.length_a   1.000
_cell.length_b   1.000
_cell.length_c   1.000
_cell.angle_alpha   90.00
_cell.angle_beta   90.00
_cell.angle_gamma   90.00
#
_symmetry.space_group_name_H-M   'P 1'
#
loop_
_entity.id
_entity.type
_entity.pdbx_description
1 polymer ?
#
loop_
_entity_poly.entity_id
_entity_poly.type
_entity_poly.pdbx_seq_one_letter_code
_entity_poly.pdbx_strand_id
1 'polypeptide(L)'
;MISSVITPSSSPSSVPSSAAVPLPAEHPLNTRTASSLLVEAYRGHRGERAPVWFMRQAGRSLPEYRELRVGTRMLDACLDPEMASEITLQPVRRHHVDAGIFFSDIVIPLKLAGVGVDIVAGRGPVLEKPVRTAADVAALPSLDPAALEPIRQAV
;
A
#
# COMPACT_ATOMS: atom_id res chain seq x y z
N MET A 1 -17.04 43.52 -40.29
CA MET A 1 -17.31 43.13 -38.89
C MET A 1 -17.48 41.63 -38.86
N ILE A 2 -16.44 40.89 -38.47
CA ILE A 2 -16.43 39.42 -38.46
C ILE A 2 -16.98 38.98 -37.09
N SER A 3 -18.17 38.39 -37.07
CA SER A 3 -18.80 37.85 -35.88
C SER A 3 -18.16 36.50 -35.55
N SER A 4 -17.33 36.45 -34.50
CA SER A 4 -16.72 35.23 -34.01
C SER A 4 -17.68 34.57 -33.02
N VAL A 5 -18.29 33.46 -33.43
CA VAL A 5 -19.14 32.63 -32.56
C VAL A 5 -18.22 31.81 -31.66
N ILE A 6 -18.13 32.22 -30.39
CA ILE A 6 -17.49 31.43 -29.33
C ILE A 6 -18.39 30.23 -29.06
N THR A 7 -17.94 29.04 -29.45
CA THR A 7 -18.55 27.78 -29.02
C THR A 7 -18.18 27.51 -27.56
N PRO A 8 -19.14 27.24 -26.66
CA PRO A 8 -18.82 26.91 -25.29
C PRO A 8 -18.15 25.53 -25.23
N SER A 9 -16.94 25.52 -24.67
CA SER A 9 -16.17 24.33 -24.29
C SER A 9 -17.04 23.36 -23.51
N SER A 10 -17.10 22.10 -23.96
CA SER A 10 -17.69 21.00 -23.21
C SER A 10 -17.03 20.91 -21.84
N SER A 11 -17.87 20.88 -20.80
CA SER A 11 -17.48 20.68 -19.42
C SER A 11 -16.62 19.41 -19.27
N PRO A 12 -15.58 19.40 -18.42
CA PRO A 12 -14.85 18.18 -18.14
C PRO A 12 -15.81 17.17 -17.52
N SER A 13 -15.90 16.00 -18.14
CA SER A 13 -16.65 14.84 -17.67
C SER A 13 -16.35 14.63 -16.19
N SER A 14 -17.37 14.75 -15.35
CA SER A 14 -17.28 14.40 -13.93
C SER A 14 -16.80 12.95 -13.85
N VAL A 15 -15.58 12.75 -13.31
CA VAL A 15 -15.13 11.41 -12.92
C VAL A 15 -16.22 10.87 -11.98
N PRO A 16 -16.92 9.78 -12.30
CA PRO A 16 -17.92 9.25 -11.41
C PRO A 16 -17.24 8.96 -10.09
N SER A 17 -17.73 9.57 -9.00
CA SER A 17 -17.35 9.19 -7.65
C SER A 17 -17.65 7.71 -7.54
N SER A 18 -16.60 6.87 -7.57
CA SER A 18 -16.72 5.44 -7.42
C SER A 18 -17.44 5.20 -6.09
N ALA A 19 -18.73 4.87 -6.16
CA ALA A 19 -19.47 4.44 -4.99
C ALA A 19 -18.68 3.28 -4.37
N ALA A 20 -18.32 3.41 -3.08
CA ALA A 20 -17.57 2.39 -2.39
C ALA A 20 -18.33 1.07 -2.50
N VAL A 21 -17.72 0.05 -3.11
CA VAL A 21 -18.29 -1.29 -3.14
C VAL A 21 -18.37 -1.77 -1.69
N PRO A 22 -19.57 -2.10 -1.17
CA PRO A 22 -19.70 -2.57 0.20
C PRO A 22 -18.93 -3.89 0.38
N LEU A 23 -18.16 -3.97 1.46
CA LEU A 23 -17.41 -5.18 1.80
C LEU A 23 -18.37 -6.30 2.24
N PRO A 24 -18.05 -7.58 1.97
CA PRO A 24 -18.84 -8.71 2.44
C PRO A 24 -19.06 -8.72 3.95
N ALA A 25 -20.17 -9.30 4.42
CA ALA A 25 -20.53 -9.31 5.84
C ALA A 25 -19.49 -10.04 6.70
N GLU A 26 -18.86 -11.07 6.13
CA GLU A 26 -17.81 -11.89 6.74
C GLU A 26 -16.43 -11.22 6.75
N HIS A 27 -16.25 -10.11 6.03
CA HIS A 27 -14.97 -9.41 5.93
C HIS A 27 -14.44 -9.02 7.33
N PRO A 28 -13.14 -9.16 7.64
CA PRO A 28 -12.60 -8.89 8.98
C PRO A 28 -12.95 -7.51 9.55
N LEU A 29 -13.02 -6.47 8.71
CA LEU A 29 -13.48 -5.11 9.09
C LEU A 29 -14.93 -5.04 9.58
N ASN A 30 -15.77 -6.01 9.18
CA ASN A 30 -17.16 -6.16 9.59
C ASN A 30 -17.33 -7.22 10.69
N THR A 31 -16.29 -8.02 10.98
CA THR A 31 -16.31 -9.08 11.99
C THR A 31 -15.20 -8.90 13.02
N ARG A 32 -14.05 -9.55 12.83
CA ARG A 32 -12.98 -9.73 13.84
C ARG A 32 -12.40 -8.43 14.36
N THR A 33 -12.30 -7.40 13.52
CA THR A 33 -11.71 -6.10 13.89
C THR A 33 -12.74 -4.99 13.99
N ALA A 34 -14.03 -5.31 13.83
CA ALA A 34 -15.10 -4.32 13.75
C ALA A 34 -15.19 -3.43 14.99
N SER A 35 -14.91 -3.98 16.18
CA SER A 35 -14.90 -3.28 17.47
C SER A 35 -13.51 -2.86 17.95
N SER A 36 -12.47 -2.99 17.10
CA SER A 36 -11.13 -2.53 17.48
C SER A 36 -11.09 -1.01 17.66
N LEU A 37 -10.28 -0.54 18.62
CA LEU A 37 -10.19 0.90 18.94
C LEU A 37 -9.88 1.76 17.72
N LEU A 38 -8.99 1.29 16.83
CA LEU A 38 -8.63 2.01 15.62
C LEU A 38 -9.80 2.13 14.64
N VAL A 39 -10.50 1.02 14.37
CA VAL A 39 -11.62 1.01 13.41
C VAL A 39 -12.76 1.89 13.91
N GLU A 40 -13.09 1.81 15.19
CA GLU A 40 -14.12 2.66 15.81
C GLU A 40 -13.73 4.15 15.77
N ALA A 41 -12.47 4.47 16.07
CA ALA A 41 -11.96 5.84 15.95
C ALA A 41 -12.06 6.38 14.51
N TYR A 42 -11.74 5.56 13.50
CA TYR A 42 -11.89 5.93 12.09
C TYR A 42 -13.35 6.05 11.63
N ARG A 43 -14.30 5.44 12.35
CA ARG A 43 -15.74 5.67 12.18
C ARG A 43 -16.27 6.89 12.92
N GLY A 44 -15.42 7.59 13.67
CA GLY A 44 -15.78 8.78 14.44
C GLY A 44 -16.26 8.50 15.86
N HIS A 45 -16.21 7.25 16.32
CA HIS A 45 -16.53 6.90 17.69
C HIS A 45 -15.31 7.10 18.59
N ARG A 46 -15.48 7.82 19.71
CA ARG A 46 -14.42 8.00 20.71
C ARG A 46 -14.47 6.85 21.71
N GLY A 47 -13.44 6.02 21.71
CA GLY A 47 -13.25 4.97 22.70
C GLY A 47 -12.67 5.48 24.03
N GLU A 48 -12.34 4.54 24.92
CA GLU A 48 -11.79 4.81 26.26
C GLU A 48 -10.43 5.53 26.23
N ARG A 49 -9.65 5.31 25.17
CA ARG A 49 -8.36 5.94 24.89
C ARG A 49 -8.17 6.17 23.39
N ALA A 50 -7.28 7.09 23.05
CA ALA A 50 -6.89 7.29 21.65
C ALA A 50 -6.04 6.09 21.17
N PRO A 51 -6.40 5.44 20.03
CA PRO A 51 -5.58 4.39 19.45
C PRO A 51 -4.30 4.98 18.86
N VAL A 52 -3.18 4.25 18.98
CA VAL A 52 -1.86 4.67 18.53
C VAL A 52 -1.20 3.58 17.69
N TRP A 53 -0.62 4.00 16.57
CA TRP A 53 0.35 3.26 15.77
C TRP A 53 1.32 4.26 15.16
N PHE A 54 2.46 3.79 14.65
CA PHE A 54 3.47 4.68 14.08
C PHE A 54 3.77 4.35 12.62
N MET A 55 3.88 5.39 11.79
CA MET A 55 4.45 5.21 10.45
C MET A 55 5.86 4.62 10.58
N ARG A 56 6.15 3.60 9.76
CA ARG A 56 7.42 2.85 9.79
C ARG A 56 7.73 2.17 11.13
N GLN A 57 6.70 1.78 11.90
CA GLN A 57 6.89 1.03 13.16
C GLN A 57 7.63 -0.30 12.96
N ALA A 58 7.43 -0.97 11.82
CA ALA A 58 8.16 -2.17 11.43
C ALA A 58 9.36 -1.76 10.57
N GLY A 59 10.57 -1.79 11.13
CA GLY A 59 11.76 -1.36 10.40
C GLY A 59 13.02 -1.29 11.25
N ARG A 60 14.01 -0.59 10.70
CA ARG A 60 15.39 -0.52 11.23
C ARG A 60 15.52 0.12 12.61
N SER A 61 14.45 0.54 13.29
CA SER A 61 14.50 0.89 14.71
C SER A 61 14.60 -0.37 15.59
N LEU A 62 13.99 -1.48 15.16
CA LEU A 62 13.88 -2.72 15.91
C LEU A 62 15.11 -3.63 15.69
N PRO A 63 15.78 -4.15 16.74
CA PRO A 63 16.85 -5.12 16.57
C PRO A 63 16.38 -6.42 15.90
N GLU A 64 15.21 -6.95 16.27
CA GLU A 64 14.58 -8.15 15.71
C GLU A 64 14.29 -8.03 14.20
N TYR A 65 13.97 -6.82 13.72
CA TYR A 65 13.84 -6.56 12.28
C TYR A 65 15.20 -6.64 11.58
N ARG A 66 16.24 -6.04 12.18
CA ARG A 66 17.59 -6.01 11.58
C ARG A 66 18.14 -7.43 11.45
N GLU A 67 17.94 -8.25 12.48
CA GLU A 67 18.35 -9.66 12.51
C GLU A 67 17.60 -10.47 11.44
N LEU A 68 16.28 -10.36 11.38
CA LEU A 68 15.46 -11.09 10.40
C LEU A 68 15.75 -10.72 8.94
N ARG A 69 16.23 -9.48 8.70
CA ARG A 69 16.51 -8.95 7.36
C ARG A 69 17.93 -9.18 6.87
N VAL A 70 18.80 -9.84 7.65
CA VAL A 70 20.17 -10.14 7.22
C VAL A 70 20.14 -11.02 5.97
N GLY A 71 20.85 -10.60 4.92
CA GLY A 71 20.96 -11.36 3.67
C GLY A 71 19.77 -11.22 2.70
N THR A 72 18.64 -10.66 3.13
CA THR A 72 17.44 -10.52 2.29
C THR A 72 17.36 -9.09 1.74
N ARG A 73 16.98 -8.90 0.46
CA ARG A 73 16.75 -7.55 -0.10
C ARG A 73 15.36 -7.03 0.23
N MET A 74 15.16 -5.72 0.25
CA MET A 74 13.91 -5.10 0.76
C MET A 74 12.68 -5.65 0.03
N LEU A 75 12.69 -5.61 -1.30
CA LEU A 75 11.55 -6.06 -2.11
C LEU A 75 11.35 -7.57 -2.03
N ASP A 76 12.41 -8.36 -1.82
CA ASP A 76 12.30 -9.81 -1.68
C ASP A 76 11.61 -10.17 -0.36
N ALA A 77 11.90 -9.47 0.74
CA ALA A 77 11.19 -9.66 2.00
C ALA A 77 9.71 -9.25 1.95
N CYS A 78 9.35 -8.29 1.10
CA CYS A 78 7.94 -7.95 0.88
C CYS A 78 7.18 -9.04 0.10
N LEU A 79 7.89 -9.95 -0.58
CA LEU A 79 7.34 -11.03 -1.39
C LEU A 79 7.45 -12.41 -0.72
N ASP A 80 8.08 -12.48 0.46
CA ASP A 80 8.09 -13.63 1.34
C ASP A 80 6.94 -13.46 2.36
N PRO A 81 5.85 -14.25 2.27
CA PRO A 81 4.67 -14.04 3.11
C PRO A 81 4.95 -14.21 4.61
N GLU A 82 5.76 -15.20 4.98
CA GLU A 82 6.09 -15.48 6.38
C GLU A 82 6.94 -14.34 6.96
N MET A 83 7.94 -13.89 6.20
CA MET A 83 8.80 -12.78 6.63
C MET A 83 8.01 -11.46 6.72
N ALA A 84 7.18 -11.13 5.73
CA ALA A 84 6.38 -9.91 5.72
C ALA A 84 5.38 -9.88 6.89
N SER A 85 4.73 -11.02 7.17
CA SER A 85 3.81 -11.16 8.30
C SER A 85 4.56 -11.00 9.63
N GLU A 86 5.68 -11.68 9.82
CA GLU A 86 6.46 -11.58 11.06
C GLU A 86 6.95 -10.15 11.30
N ILE A 87 7.52 -9.48 10.29
CA ILE A 87 7.96 -8.08 10.39
C ILE A 87 6.80 -7.17 10.77
N THR A 88 5.60 -7.38 10.21
CA THR A 88 4.41 -6.59 10.51
C THR A 88 4.02 -6.69 12.00
N LEU A 89 4.19 -7.87 12.60
CA LEU A 89 3.76 -8.17 13.97
C LEU A 89 4.77 -7.76 15.05
N GLN A 90 6.07 -7.65 14.71
CA GLN A 90 7.12 -7.24 15.65
C GLN A 90 6.77 -5.98 16.49
N PRO A 91 6.41 -4.82 15.89
CA PRO A 91 6.08 -3.63 16.67
C PRO A 91 4.78 -3.77 17.48
N VAL A 92 3.81 -4.56 17.01
CA VAL A 92 2.57 -4.84 17.75
C VAL A 92 2.90 -5.57 19.04
N ARG A 93 3.75 -6.59 18.98
CA ARG A 93 4.19 -7.35 20.16
C ARG A 93 5.09 -6.52 21.09
N ARG A 94 5.99 -5.70 20.54
CA ARG A 94 6.97 -4.92 21.31
C ARG A 94 6.38 -3.69 21.99
N HIS A 95 5.52 -2.97 21.29
CA HIS A 95 5.04 -1.64 21.72
C HIS A 95 3.57 -1.63 22.12
N HIS A 96 2.85 -2.75 21.93
CA HIS A 96 1.42 -2.85 22.22
C HIS A 96 0.61 -1.75 21.52
N VAL A 97 1.00 -1.41 20.28
CA VAL A 97 0.26 -0.49 19.43
C VAL A 97 -1.09 -1.08 19.03
N ASP A 98 -2.06 -0.21 18.75
CA ASP A 98 -3.44 -0.59 18.46
C ASP A 98 -3.64 -1.10 17.02
N ALA A 99 -2.58 -1.08 16.18
CA ALA A 99 -2.61 -1.57 14.81
C ALA A 99 -1.24 -2.04 14.29
N GLY A 100 -1.27 -3.07 13.44
CA GLY A 100 -0.19 -3.42 12.53
C GLY A 100 -0.39 -2.74 11.17
N ILE A 101 0.66 -2.13 10.62
CA ILE A 101 0.66 -1.69 9.22
C ILE A 101 1.48 -2.68 8.41
N PHE A 102 0.86 -3.23 7.35
CA PHE A 102 1.46 -4.27 6.52
C PHE A 102 2.84 -3.87 6.01
N PHE A 103 3.84 -4.72 6.26
CA PHE A 103 5.19 -4.52 5.77
C PHE A 103 5.25 -4.84 4.27
N SER A 104 5.30 -3.78 3.48
CA SER A 104 5.48 -3.86 2.03
C SER A 104 6.17 -2.58 1.54
N ASP A 105 6.30 -2.44 0.22
CA ASP A 105 6.71 -1.20 -0.41
C ASP A 105 5.71 -0.80 -1.50
N ILE A 106 5.49 0.50 -1.66
CA ILE A 106 4.58 1.05 -2.67
C ILE A 106 5.00 0.69 -4.11
N VAL A 107 6.26 0.30 -4.34
CA VAL A 107 6.76 -0.12 -5.66
C VAL A 107 6.52 -1.60 -5.97
N ILE A 108 6.00 -2.41 -5.04
CA ILE A 108 5.77 -3.84 -5.26
C ILE A 108 4.85 -4.12 -6.45
N PRO A 109 3.69 -3.44 -6.63
CA PRO A 109 2.86 -3.65 -7.81
C PRO A 109 3.59 -3.38 -9.12
N LEU A 110 4.50 -2.39 -9.16
CA LEU A 110 5.32 -2.10 -10.34
C LEU A 110 6.32 -3.22 -10.63
N LYS A 111 7.01 -3.71 -9.59
CA LYS A 111 7.94 -4.85 -9.71
C LYS A 111 7.21 -6.09 -10.23
N LEU A 112 6.03 -6.40 -9.69
CA LEU A 112 5.24 -7.57 -10.09
C LEU A 112 4.64 -7.44 -11.49
N ALA A 113 4.32 -6.22 -11.93
CA ALA A 113 3.93 -5.96 -13.31
C ALA A 113 5.11 -6.11 -14.29
N GLY A 114 6.36 -6.23 -13.82
CA GLY A 114 7.55 -6.32 -14.68
C GLY A 114 8.16 -4.96 -15.02
N VAL A 115 7.78 -3.88 -14.33
CA VAL A 115 8.51 -2.62 -14.40
C VAL A 115 9.83 -2.78 -13.67
N GLY A 116 10.95 -2.47 -14.34
CA GLY A 116 12.29 -2.53 -13.78
C GLY A 116 12.50 -1.50 -12.66
N VAL A 117 11.99 -1.81 -11.47
CA VAL A 117 12.13 -1.01 -10.24
C VAL A 117 12.87 -1.81 -9.18
N ASP A 118 13.82 -1.15 -8.52
CA ASP A 118 14.58 -1.74 -7.45
C ASP A 118 14.87 -0.73 -6.33
N ILE A 119 15.15 -1.20 -5.11
CA ILE A 119 15.53 -0.35 -3.99
C ILE A 119 17.04 -0.46 -3.77
N VAL A 120 17.75 0.63 -4.06
CA VAL A 120 19.20 0.72 -3.89
C VAL A 120 19.52 1.33 -2.52
N ALA A 121 20.40 0.67 -1.76
CA ALA A 121 20.80 1.13 -0.44
C ALA A 121 21.40 2.55 -0.49
N GLY A 122 20.92 3.44 0.38
CA GLY A 122 21.36 4.85 0.44
C GLY A 122 20.78 5.76 -0.64
N ARG A 123 20.09 5.21 -1.66
CA ARG A 123 19.50 5.98 -2.76
C ARG A 123 17.98 5.92 -2.80
N GLY A 124 17.38 4.78 -2.40
CA GLY A 124 15.94 4.55 -2.47
C GLY A 124 15.52 3.86 -3.77
N PRO A 125 14.25 3.98 -4.19
CA PRO A 125 13.74 3.32 -5.39
C PRO A 125 14.36 3.91 -6.65
N VAL A 126 14.77 3.05 -7.58
CA VAL A 126 15.36 3.41 -8.87
C VAL A 126 14.61 2.67 -9.96
N LEU A 127 14.19 3.41 -10.99
CA LEU A 127 13.63 2.86 -12.21
C LEU A 127 14.74 2.69 -13.24
N GLU A 128 14.82 1.52 -13.87
CA GLU A 128 15.71 1.24 -15.00
C GLU A 128 15.39 2.17 -16.18
N LYS A 129 14.10 2.30 -16.52
CA LYS A 129 13.60 3.19 -17.56
C LYS A 129 12.50 4.11 -17.03
N PRO A 130 12.79 5.39 -16.74
CA PRO A 130 11.77 6.36 -16.33
C PRO A 130 10.75 6.62 -17.46
N VAL A 131 9.48 6.74 -17.09
CA VAL A 131 8.39 7.11 -18.01
C VAL A 131 8.49 8.61 -18.35
N ARG A 132 8.60 8.95 -19.64
CA ARG A 132 8.76 10.35 -20.10
C ARG A 132 7.79 10.76 -21.19
N THR A 133 7.26 9.79 -21.93
CA THR A 133 6.40 10.03 -23.10
C THR A 133 5.08 9.28 -22.98
N ALA A 134 4.06 9.70 -23.75
CA ALA A 134 2.81 8.96 -23.85
C ALA A 134 3.01 7.52 -24.37
N ALA A 135 4.01 7.31 -25.23
CA ALA A 135 4.40 5.98 -25.70
C ALA A 135 4.94 5.10 -24.56
N ASP A 136 5.72 5.67 -23.63
CA ASP A 136 6.19 4.92 -22.45
C ASP A 136 5.02 4.51 -21.54
N VAL A 137 4.01 5.38 -21.39
CA VAL A 137 2.78 5.06 -20.63
C VAL A 137 2.01 3.94 -21.31
N ALA A 138 1.84 4.02 -22.64
CA ALA A 138 1.15 2.99 -23.42
C ALA A 138 1.86 1.63 -23.40
N ALA A 139 3.19 1.63 -23.17
CA ALA A 139 4.01 0.43 -23.05
C ALA A 139 4.08 -0.14 -21.62
N LEU A 140 3.42 0.47 -20.62
CA LEU A 140 3.40 -0.07 -19.27
C LEU A 140 2.71 -1.43 -19.24
N PRO A 141 3.32 -2.44 -18.58
CA PRO A 141 2.73 -3.75 -18.49
C PRO A 141 1.48 -3.72 -17.59
N SER A 142 0.52 -4.59 -17.89
CA SER A 142 -0.63 -4.82 -17.01
C SER A 142 -0.23 -5.75 -15.86
N LEU A 143 -0.71 -5.44 -14.65
CA LEU A 143 -0.53 -6.32 -13.50
C LEU A 143 -1.58 -7.43 -13.51
N ASP A 144 -1.14 -8.68 -13.61
CA ASP A 144 -2.00 -9.84 -13.33
C ASP A 144 -2.33 -9.87 -11.82
N PRO A 145 -3.61 -9.84 -11.42
CA PRO A 145 -3.99 -9.97 -10.01
C PRO A 145 -3.45 -11.23 -9.32
N ALA A 146 -3.16 -12.30 -10.06
CA ALA A 146 -2.55 -13.51 -9.50
C ALA A 146 -1.11 -13.27 -9.02
N ALA A 147 -0.39 -12.29 -9.58
CA ALA A 147 0.95 -11.92 -9.11
C ALA A 147 0.95 -11.34 -7.68
N LEU A 148 -0.21 -10.90 -7.17
CA LEU A 148 -0.38 -10.40 -5.81
C LEU A 148 -0.57 -11.52 -4.77
N GLU A 149 -0.56 -12.79 -5.18
CA GLU A 149 -0.79 -13.92 -4.27
C GLU A 149 0.13 -13.94 -3.03
N PRO A 150 1.45 -13.67 -3.13
CA PRO A 150 2.30 -13.60 -1.94
C PRO A 150 1.84 -12.52 -0.94
N ILE A 151 1.30 -11.41 -1.44
CA ILE A 151 0.75 -10.34 -0.60
C ILE A 151 -0.54 -10.80 0.07
N ARG A 152 -1.39 -11.54 -0.64
CA ARG A 152 -2.64 -12.10 -0.07
C ARG A 152 -2.37 -13.11 1.04
N GLN A 153 -1.33 -13.93 0.89
CA GLN A 153 -0.95 -14.94 1.87
C GLN A 153 -0.33 -14.34 3.15
N ALA A 154 0.24 -13.14 3.06
CA ALA A 154 0.91 -12.50 4.18
C ALA A 154 -0.05 -11.81 5.18
N VAL A 155 -1.34 -11.70 4.85
CA VAL A 155 -2.36 -10.90 5.57
C VAL A 155 -3.42 -11.79 6.22
#